data_AF-A0A7J6P4L6-F1
#
_entry.id   AF-A0A7J6P4L6-F1
#
_cell.length_a   1.000
_cell.length_b   1.000
_cell.length_c   1.000
_cell.angle_alpha   90.00
_cell.angle_beta   90.00
_cell.angle_gamma   90.00
#
_symmetry.space_group_name_H-M   'P 1'
#
loop_
_entity.id
_entity.type
_entity.pdbx_description
1 polymer ?
#
loop_
_entity_poly.entity_id
_entity_poly.type
_entity_poly.pdbx_seq_one_letter_code
_entity_poly.pdbx_strand_id
1 'polypeptide(L)'
;YLQYCRSHFWNLQLSAAPGDDLMITLSDTLMTIDRPGVGRYDFDGFLVDMWVPGIRAAILVSCRANMHARSQTPTGDAILRHRHMVRGTKGRVIHVWDQEWNEMDAEQRGTFLRERLDRWSEEDESKEQEVVVGEGPSESPPASQPALSATVERIPDE
;
A
#
# COMPACT_ATOMS: atom_id res chain seq x y z
N TYR A 1 -25.69 9.40 -1.55
CA TYR A 1 -25.32 8.67 -0.31
C TYR A 1 -23.85 8.26 -0.31
N LEU A 2 -23.35 7.51 -1.31
CA LEU A 2 -21.93 7.10 -1.40
C LEU A 2 -20.91 8.24 -1.36
N GLN A 3 -21.18 9.35 -2.06
CA GLN A 3 -20.30 10.52 -2.07
C GLN A 3 -20.22 11.22 -0.70
N TYR A 4 -21.31 11.23 0.07
CA TYR A 4 -21.35 11.77 1.43
C TYR A 4 -20.50 10.92 2.40
N CYS A 5 -20.61 9.60 2.31
CA CYS A 5 -19.80 8.68 3.12
C CYS A 5 -18.30 8.82 2.81
N ARG A 6 -17.93 8.95 1.53
CA ARG A 6 -16.53 9.20 1.12
C ARG A 6 -16.02 10.53 1.69
N SER A 7 -16.76 11.61 1.56
CA SER A 7 -16.37 12.92 2.10
C SER A 7 -16.23 12.92 3.62
N HIS A 8 -17.14 12.26 4.34
CA HIS A 8 -17.07 12.19 5.80
C HIS A 8 -15.84 11.40 6.28
N PHE A 9 -15.59 10.24 5.69
CA PHE A 9 -14.44 9.40 6.03
C PHE A 9 -13.10 10.04 5.63
N TRP A 10 -13.07 10.76 4.51
CA TRP A 10 -11.92 11.58 4.10
C TRP A 10 -11.60 12.67 5.12
N ASN A 11 -12.62 13.43 5.56
CA ASN A 11 -12.46 14.48 6.55
C ASN A 11 -12.00 13.94 7.91
N LEU A 12 -12.50 12.76 8.31
CA LEU A 12 -12.05 12.09 9.53
C LEU A 12 -10.54 11.79 9.45
N GLN A 13 -10.07 11.23 8.33
CA GLN A 13 -8.65 10.93 8.14
C GLN A 13 -7.80 12.20 8.09
N LEU A 14 -8.28 13.27 7.43
CA LEU A 14 -7.60 14.57 7.42
C LEU A 14 -7.47 15.17 8.83
N SER A 15 -8.51 15.02 9.67
CA SER A 15 -8.46 15.53 11.05
C SER A 15 -7.44 14.81 11.94
N ALA A 16 -7.08 13.58 11.58
CA ALA A 16 -6.07 12.77 12.24
C ALA A 16 -4.75 12.71 11.44
N ALA A 17 -4.60 13.54 10.40
CA ALA A 17 -3.40 13.58 9.59
C ALA A 17 -2.22 14.14 10.40
N PRO A 18 -0.98 13.75 10.06
CA PRO A 18 0.19 14.27 10.73
C PRO A 18 0.36 15.77 10.52
N GLY A 19 1.06 16.42 11.45
CA GLY A 19 1.40 17.84 11.33
C GLY A 19 2.28 18.13 10.12
N ASP A 20 2.18 19.36 9.59
CA ASP A 20 2.88 19.76 8.37
C ASP A 20 4.41 19.64 8.51
N ASP A 21 4.97 19.95 9.69
CA ASP A 21 6.41 19.83 9.95
C ASP A 21 6.93 18.40 9.73
N LEU A 22 6.21 17.40 10.23
CA LEU A 22 6.57 16.00 10.03
C LEU A 22 6.51 15.62 8.55
N MET A 23 5.44 16.05 7.86
CA MET A 23 5.27 15.79 6.43
C MET A 23 6.37 16.44 5.59
N ILE A 24 6.81 17.64 5.95
CA ILE A 24 7.95 18.34 5.31
C ILE A 24 9.23 17.54 5.53
N THR A 25 9.56 17.18 6.78
CA THR A 25 10.80 16.42 7.05
C THR A 25 10.83 15.07 6.33
N LEU A 26 9.69 14.40 6.19
CA LEU A 26 9.56 13.16 5.47
C LEU A 26 9.72 13.37 3.96
N SER A 27 9.11 14.43 3.41
CA SER A 27 9.30 14.85 2.02
C SER A 27 10.77 15.14 1.70
N ASP A 28 11.44 15.91 2.56
CA ASP A 28 12.83 16.30 2.38
C ASP A 28 13.74 15.06 2.43
N THR A 29 13.48 14.14 3.36
CA THR A 29 14.21 12.87 3.45
C THR A 29 14.01 12.01 2.19
N LEU A 30 12.79 11.98 1.64
CA LEU A 30 12.53 11.28 0.38
C LEU A 30 13.26 11.91 -0.82
N MET A 31 13.38 13.24 -0.84
CA MET A 31 14.15 13.95 -1.87
C MET A 31 15.65 13.68 -1.75
N THR A 32 16.20 13.61 -0.54
CA THR A 32 17.65 13.33 -0.36
C THR A 32 18.04 11.92 -0.76
N ILE A 33 17.11 10.96 -0.72
CA ILE A 33 17.34 9.59 -1.19
C ILE A 33 16.91 9.35 -2.64
N ASP A 34 16.57 10.42 -3.39
CA ASP A 34 16.13 10.38 -4.79
C ASP A 34 14.87 9.52 -5.03
N ARG A 35 13.93 9.56 -4.07
CA ARG A 35 12.64 8.86 -4.14
C ARG A 35 11.50 9.84 -3.86
N PRO A 36 11.25 10.84 -4.72
CA PRO A 36 10.26 11.88 -4.46
C PRO A 36 8.87 11.29 -4.17
N GLY A 37 8.24 11.78 -3.11
CA GLY A 37 6.90 11.40 -2.68
C GLY A 37 5.85 12.48 -2.93
N VAL A 38 4.58 12.09 -2.98
CA VAL A 38 3.41 12.97 -3.06
C VAL A 38 2.65 12.88 -1.74
N GLY A 39 2.57 13.99 -1.01
CA GLY A 39 1.82 14.05 0.24
C GLY A 39 0.29 14.05 0.05
N ARG A 40 -0.45 13.57 1.06
CA ARG A 40 -1.92 13.61 1.13
C ARG A 40 -2.61 13.04 -0.12
N TYR A 41 -2.15 11.88 -0.56
CA TYR A 41 -2.63 11.24 -1.78
C TYR A 41 -3.96 10.51 -1.53
N ASP A 42 -4.94 10.67 -2.45
CA ASP A 42 -6.21 9.94 -2.40
C ASP A 42 -6.08 8.58 -3.08
N PHE A 43 -6.06 7.52 -2.29
CA PHE A 43 -6.08 6.14 -2.75
C PHE A 43 -7.46 5.54 -2.48
N ASP A 44 -8.33 5.59 -3.50
CA ASP A 44 -9.70 5.03 -3.47
C ASP A 44 -10.56 5.50 -2.27
N GLY A 45 -10.42 6.78 -1.89
CA GLY A 45 -11.13 7.38 -0.76
C GLY A 45 -10.41 7.25 0.59
N PHE A 46 -9.24 6.63 0.63
CA PHE A 46 -8.36 6.60 1.79
C PHE A 46 -7.20 7.57 1.62
N LEU A 47 -6.91 8.32 2.68
CA LEU A 47 -5.83 9.29 2.70
C LEU A 47 -4.51 8.56 2.97
N VAL A 48 -3.61 8.59 2.00
CA VAL A 48 -2.22 8.18 2.16
C VAL A 48 -1.42 9.41 2.57
N ASP A 49 -0.66 9.28 3.66
CA ASP A 49 0.12 10.40 4.18
C ASP A 49 1.17 10.81 3.15
N MET A 50 1.94 9.84 2.61
CA MET A 50 2.88 10.04 1.49
C MET A 50 2.88 8.87 0.51
N TRP A 51 2.80 9.17 -0.78
CA TRP A 51 2.82 8.18 -1.87
C TRP A 51 4.13 8.26 -2.66
N VAL A 52 4.82 7.14 -2.85
CA VAL A 52 6.06 7.06 -3.64
C VAL A 52 5.74 6.37 -4.98
N PRO A 53 5.52 7.14 -6.07
CA PRO A 53 4.97 6.60 -7.31
C PRO A 53 5.90 5.60 -8.00
N GLY A 54 7.22 5.82 -7.99
CA GLY A 54 8.19 4.97 -8.69
C GLY A 54 8.15 3.50 -8.26
N ILE A 55 7.87 3.24 -6.98
CA ILE A 55 7.84 1.89 -6.40
C ILE A 55 6.40 1.51 -5.98
N ARG A 56 5.43 2.40 -6.23
CA ARG A 56 4.02 2.27 -5.84
C ARG A 56 3.86 1.93 -4.35
N ALA A 57 4.65 2.60 -3.51
CA ALA A 57 4.66 2.41 -2.07
C ALA A 57 3.87 3.50 -1.36
N ALA A 58 3.12 3.10 -0.33
CA ALA A 58 2.43 4.03 0.57
C ALA A 58 3.22 4.18 1.87
N ILE A 59 3.35 5.41 2.36
CA ILE A 59 3.89 5.71 3.68
C ILE A 59 2.73 6.20 4.53
N LEU A 60 2.51 5.51 5.64
CA LEU A 60 1.50 5.84 6.64
C LEU A 60 2.19 6.22 7.93
N VAL A 61 1.79 7.36 8.50
CA VAL A 61 2.32 7.86 9.75
C VAL A 61 1.37 7.51 10.89
N SER A 62 1.92 6.96 11.96
CA SER A 62 1.22 6.75 13.23
C SER A 62 1.55 7.90 14.17
N CYS A 63 0.54 8.68 14.52
CA CYS A 63 0.61 9.82 15.41
C CYS A 63 -0.36 9.65 16.58
N ARG A 64 -0.24 10.48 17.62
CA ARG A 64 -1.13 10.38 18.80
C ARG A 64 -2.63 10.46 18.44
N ALA A 65 -3.00 11.16 17.36
CA ALA A 65 -4.38 11.31 16.92
C ALA A 65 -4.98 10.02 16.34
N ASN A 66 -4.14 9.10 15.81
CA ASN A 66 -4.60 7.86 15.20
C ASN A 66 -4.22 6.60 16.02
N MET A 67 -3.80 6.80 17.28
CA MET A 67 -3.41 5.75 18.22
C MET A 67 -4.23 5.83 19.52
N HIS A 68 -4.44 4.67 20.14
CA HIS A 68 -5.06 4.60 21.46
C HIS A 68 -4.09 5.12 22.54
N ALA A 69 -4.53 6.11 23.33
CA ALA A 69 -3.69 6.82 24.30
C ALA A 69 -2.95 5.92 25.31
N ARG A 70 -3.59 4.81 25.75
CA ARG A 70 -3.01 3.91 26.76
C ARG A 70 -2.16 2.80 26.17
N SER A 71 -2.68 2.08 25.17
CA SER A 71 -2.01 0.91 24.60
C SER A 71 -0.98 1.24 23.54
N GLN A 72 -0.95 2.49 23.05
CA GLN A 72 -0.15 2.89 21.88
C GLN A 72 -0.38 1.97 20.67
N THR A 73 -1.58 1.39 20.56
CA THR A 73 -2.00 0.60 19.41
C THR A 73 -2.74 1.49 18.42
N PRO A 74 -2.60 1.27 17.10
CA PRO A 74 -3.40 2.00 16.11
C PRO A 74 -4.90 1.86 16.37
N THR A 75 -5.64 2.92 16.09
CA THR A 75 -7.11 2.92 16.12
C THR A 75 -7.69 1.99 15.05
N GLY A 76 -8.97 1.63 15.19
CA GLY A 76 -9.68 0.82 14.18
C GLY A 76 -9.59 1.41 12.77
N ASP A 77 -9.73 2.74 12.65
CA ASP A 77 -9.63 3.45 11.37
C ASP A 77 -8.22 3.38 10.78
N ALA A 78 -7.18 3.53 11.60
CA ALA A 78 -5.80 3.38 11.16
C ALA A 78 -5.50 1.95 10.68
N ILE A 79 -6.05 0.92 11.35
CA ILE A 79 -5.92 -0.48 10.95
C ILE A 79 -6.64 -0.73 9.61
N LEU A 80 -7.86 -0.21 9.45
CA LEU A 80 -8.62 -0.33 8.20
C LEU A 80 -7.89 0.33 7.04
N ARG A 81 -7.41 1.56 7.24
CA ARG A 81 -6.57 2.30 6.29
C ARG A 81 -5.35 1.48 5.88
N HIS A 82 -4.61 0.94 6.86
CA HIS A 82 -3.44 0.12 6.58
C HIS A 82 -3.78 -1.14 5.76
N ARG A 83 -4.81 -1.89 6.15
CA ARG A 83 -5.23 -3.11 5.43
C ARG A 83 -5.65 -2.82 4.00
N HIS A 84 -6.34 -1.71 3.77
CA HIS A 84 -6.71 -1.28 2.42
C HIS A 84 -5.47 -0.97 1.59
N MET A 85 -4.51 -0.21 2.14
CA MET A 85 -3.25 0.09 1.45
C MET A 85 -2.44 -1.17 1.15
N VAL A 86 -2.27 -2.08 2.10
CA VAL A 86 -1.54 -3.34 1.88
C VAL A 86 -2.11 -4.13 0.71
N ARG A 87 -3.44 -4.18 0.57
CA ARG A 87 -4.07 -4.85 -0.57
C ARG A 87 -3.85 -4.08 -1.87
N GLY A 88 -4.00 -2.76 -1.85
CA GLY A 88 -3.85 -1.89 -3.03
C GLY A 88 -2.42 -1.74 -3.56
N THR A 89 -1.42 -1.83 -2.67
CA THR A 89 0.01 -1.64 -2.98
C THR A 89 0.80 -2.94 -2.99
N LYS A 90 0.12 -4.09 -2.97
CA LYS A 90 0.75 -5.43 -2.89
C LYS A 90 1.72 -5.58 -1.70
N GLY A 91 1.38 -4.99 -0.56
CA GLY A 91 2.18 -5.05 0.66
C GLY A 91 3.22 -3.94 0.80
N ARG A 92 3.34 -3.03 -0.17
CA ARG A 92 4.29 -1.92 -0.12
C ARG A 92 3.78 -0.78 0.74
N VAL A 93 3.82 -0.98 2.04
CA VAL A 93 3.40 0.01 3.03
C VAL A 93 4.48 0.19 4.07
N ILE A 94 5.01 1.40 4.18
CA ILE A 94 5.95 1.80 5.24
C ILE A 94 5.13 2.46 6.35
N HIS A 95 5.31 1.95 7.57
CA HIS A 95 4.80 2.62 8.76
C HIS A 95 5.89 3.47 9.38
N VAL A 96 5.58 4.74 9.60
CA VAL A 96 6.44 5.68 10.31
C VAL A 96 5.77 6.05 11.61
N TRP A 97 6.46 5.83 12.72
CA TRP A 97 5.97 6.23 14.04
C TRP A 97 6.51 7.61 14.34
N ASP A 98 5.63 8.56 14.61
CA ASP A 98 6.00 9.97 14.87
C ASP A 98 7.06 10.09 15.99
N GLN A 99 6.92 9.32 17.06
CA GLN A 99 7.88 9.32 18.18
C GLN A 99 9.26 8.84 17.73
N GLU A 100 9.34 7.67 17.10
CA GLU A 100 10.60 7.09 16.62
C GLU A 100 11.24 7.98 15.54
N TRP A 101 10.44 8.55 14.65
CA TRP A 101 10.93 9.43 13.58
C TRP A 101 11.61 10.67 14.14
N ASN A 102 11.01 11.29 15.17
CA ASN A 102 11.57 12.48 15.78
C ASN A 102 12.84 12.20 16.60
N GLU A 103 13.01 10.98 17.08
CA GLU A 103 14.23 10.53 17.77
C GLU A 103 15.38 10.22 16.81
N MET A 104 15.07 9.85 15.56
CA MET A 104 16.08 9.60 14.53
C MET A 104 16.70 10.90 14.00
N ASP A 105 18.01 10.86 13.72
CA ASP A 105 18.69 11.90 12.96
C ASP A 105 18.38 11.82 11.44
N ALA A 106 18.83 12.81 10.67
CA ALA A 106 18.56 12.86 9.24
C ALA A 106 19.16 11.68 8.45
N GLU A 107 20.32 11.17 8.86
CA GLU A 107 21.00 10.06 8.20
C GLU A 107 20.28 8.73 8.48
N GLN A 108 19.86 8.53 9.74
CA GLN A 108 19.05 7.40 10.18
C GLN A 108 17.70 7.37 9.48
N ARG A 109 17.01 8.51 9.37
CA ARG A 109 15.74 8.63 8.62
C ARG A 109 15.90 8.25 7.15
N GLY A 110 16.96 8.75 6.51
CA GLY A 110 17.30 8.43 5.12
C GLY A 110 17.55 6.93 4.94
N THR A 111 18.36 6.35 5.83
CA THR A 111 18.67 4.91 5.82
C THR A 111 17.41 4.06 6.04
N PHE A 112 16.58 4.43 7.02
CA PHE A 112 15.33 3.74 7.34
C PHE A 112 14.39 3.65 6.15
N LEU A 113 14.21 4.76 5.40
CA LEU A 113 13.36 4.79 4.22
C LEU A 113 14.00 4.05 3.05
N ARG A 114 15.31 4.26 2.80
CA ARG A 114 16.05 3.63 1.72
C ARG A 114 16.00 2.10 1.80
N GLU A 115 16.32 1.53 2.95
CA GLU A 115 16.32 0.07 3.17
C GLU A 115 14.95 -0.59 2.91
N ARG A 116 13.85 0.14 3.14
CA ARG A 116 12.50 -0.37 2.92
C ARG A 116 12.05 -0.22 1.49
N LEU A 117 12.39 0.91 0.86
CA LEU A 117 12.01 1.19 -0.53
C LEU A 117 12.84 0.35 -1.51
N ASP A 118 14.16 0.26 -1.31
CA ASP A 118 15.06 -0.43 -2.24
C ASP A 118 14.81 -1.95 -2.26
N ARG A 119 14.43 -2.55 -1.12
CA ARG A 119 13.98 -3.95 -1.05
C ARG A 119 12.89 -4.26 -2.08
N TRP A 120 11.94 -3.34 -2.29
CA TRP A 120 10.86 -3.54 -3.26
C TRP A 120 11.28 -3.22 -4.68
N SER A 121 12.27 -2.34 -4.87
CA SER A 121 12.88 -2.08 -6.19
C SER A 121 13.57 -3.35 -6.71
N GLU A 122 14.37 -4.01 -5.88
CA GLU A 122 15.07 -5.25 -6.23
C GLU A 122 14.12 -6.40 -6.53
N GLU A 123 13.01 -6.51 -5.78
CA GLU A 123 11.95 -7.49 -6.04
C GLU A 123 11.24 -7.29 -7.39
N ASP A 124 11.12 -6.04 -7.85
CA ASP A 124 10.53 -5.73 -9.15
C ASP A 124 11.50 -6.05 -10.30
N GLU A 125 12.76 -5.64 -10.18
CA GLU A 125 13.79 -5.95 -11.17
C GLU A 125 14.02 -7.46 -11.34
N SER A 126 13.98 -8.22 -10.23
CA SER A 126 14.13 -9.68 -10.25
C SER A 126 12.96 -10.37 -10.98
N LYS A 127 11.74 -9.87 -10.81
CA LYS A 127 10.54 -10.42 -11.49
C LYS A 127 10.51 -10.07 -12.96
N GLU A 128 10.97 -8.87 -13.34
CA GLU A 128 11.06 -8.49 -14.75
C GLU A 128 12.08 -9.34 -15.51
N GLN A 129 13.20 -9.71 -14.88
CA GLN A 129 14.19 -10.62 -15.49
C GLN A 129 13.68 -12.06 -15.65
N GLU A 130 12.90 -12.59 -14.71
CA GLU A 130 12.30 -13.93 -14.84
C GLU A 130 11.28 -14.03 -15.98
N VAL A 131 10.54 -12.94 -16.27
CA VAL A 131 9.55 -12.92 -17.36
C VAL A 131 10.21 -12.92 -18.74
N VAL A 132 11.40 -12.33 -18.88
CA VAL A 132 12.12 -12.24 -20.18
C VAL A 132 12.78 -13.55 -20.60
N VAL A 133 13.03 -14.49 -19.67
CA VAL A 133 13.60 -15.82 -19.99
C VAL A 133 12.52 -16.85 -20.33
N GLY A 134 11.24 -16.49 -20.19
CA GLY A 134 10.08 -17.38 -20.37
C GLY A 134 9.40 -17.38 -21.74
N GLU A 135 9.94 -16.70 -22.77
CA GLU A 135 9.43 -16.83 -24.15
C GLU A 135 10.10 -18.01 -24.88
N GLY A 136 9.73 -19.23 -24.46
CA GLY A 136 9.84 -20.42 -25.30
C GLY A 136 8.71 -20.43 -26.35
N PRO A 137 8.93 -21.04 -27.54
CA PRO A 137 8.09 -20.83 -28.71
C PRO A 137 6.64 -21.30 -28.51
N SER A 138 5.73 -20.42 -28.92
CA SER A 138 4.31 -20.66 -29.15
C SER A 138 4.07 -21.90 -30.03
N GLU A 139 3.69 -23.02 -29.42
CA GLU A 139 2.88 -24.05 -30.09
C GLU A 139 1.40 -23.81 -29.78
N SER A 140 0.69 -23.30 -30.78
CA SER A 140 -0.78 -23.31 -30.86
C SER A 140 -1.30 -24.73 -31.12
N PRO A 141 -2.60 -25.00 -30.86
CA PRO A 141 -3.12 -26.26 -30.30
C PRO A 141 -3.59 -27.27 -31.36
N PRO A 142 -3.90 -28.54 -30.99
CA PRO A 142 -4.82 -29.34 -31.78
C PRO A 142 -6.26 -29.18 -31.28
N ALA A 143 -7.09 -28.61 -32.14
CA ALA A 143 -8.54 -28.77 -32.11
C ALA A 143 -8.93 -30.17 -32.63
N SER A 144 -9.81 -30.89 -31.92
CA SER A 144 -10.72 -31.95 -32.42
C SER A 144 -11.56 -32.46 -31.22
N GLN A 145 -12.76 -31.92 -30.98
CA GLN A 145 -14.09 -32.34 -31.47
C GLN A 145 -14.89 -33.16 -30.43
N PRO A 146 -16.24 -33.14 -30.50
CA PRO A 146 -17.13 -33.27 -29.35
C PRO A 146 -17.65 -34.71 -29.14
N ALA A 147 -18.08 -35.03 -27.92
CA ALA A 147 -18.96 -36.16 -27.66
C ALA A 147 -20.02 -35.80 -26.61
N LEU A 148 -21.27 -35.79 -27.08
CA LEU A 148 -22.51 -35.80 -26.31
C LEU A 148 -22.61 -37.06 -25.45
N SER A 149 -23.08 -36.96 -24.21
CA SER A 149 -24.38 -37.53 -23.81
C SER A 149 -24.67 -37.37 -22.32
N ALA A 150 -25.94 -37.09 -22.07
CA ALA A 150 -26.59 -36.83 -20.79
C ALA A 150 -26.49 -37.98 -19.78
N THR A 151 -26.69 -37.68 -18.50
CA THR A 151 -27.67 -38.41 -17.65
C THR A 151 -28.11 -37.51 -16.48
N VAL A 152 -29.44 -37.49 -16.32
CA VAL A 152 -30.26 -36.85 -15.29
C VAL A 152 -30.23 -37.69 -14.01
N GLU A 153 -30.28 -37.06 -12.82
CA GLU A 153 -31.14 -37.41 -11.66
C GLU A 153 -30.73 -36.57 -10.43
N ARG A 154 -31.57 -35.63 -9.99
CA ARG A 154 -32.70 -35.72 -9.02
C ARG A 154 -32.26 -35.40 -7.59
N ILE A 155 -32.75 -34.25 -7.13
CA ILE A 155 -32.88 -33.85 -5.73
C ILE A 155 -34.04 -34.64 -5.11
N PRO A 156 -33.96 -35.01 -3.82
CA PRO A 156 -35.12 -34.82 -2.97
C PRO A 156 -34.81 -34.01 -1.71
N ASP A 157 -35.78 -33.16 -1.39
CA ASP A 157 -35.97 -32.46 -0.13
C ASP A 157 -36.21 -33.44 1.03
N GLU A 158 -35.60 -33.16 2.19
CA GLU A 158 -36.18 -33.31 3.53
C GLU A 158 -35.67 -32.19 4.43
#